data_AF-A0A539D0T0-F1
#
_entry.id   AF-A0A539D0T0-F1
#
_cell.length_a   1.000
_cell.length_b   1.000
_cell.length_c   1.000
_cell.angle_alpha   90.00
_cell.angle_beta   90.00
_cell.angle_gamma   90.00
#
_symmetry.space_group_name_H-M   'P 1'
#
loop_
_entity.id
_entity.type
_entity.pdbx_description
1 polymer ?
#
loop_
_entity_poly.entity_id
_entity_poly.type
_entity_poly.pdbx_seq_one_letter_code
_entity_poly.pdbx_strand_id
1 'polypeptide(L)'
;MFSESIVGIVCQTLLKRSDKKGRVAGLEILVGVPALRNLIREDKTAQIMSVIQTGGQYGMQSMDQCLKNLVMQGVVTRDEAARKSTNPALFLGGTAEPGPAGAAAPATKKAA
;
A
#
# COMPACT_ATOMS: atom_id res chain seq x y z
N MET A 1 -0.55 23.62 15.74
CA MET A 1 -0.70 22.25 16.26
C MET A 1 -0.70 21.28 15.08
N PHE A 2 0.00 20.14 15.14
CA PHE A 2 0.19 19.23 13.98
C PHE A 2 -1.13 18.72 13.37
N SER A 3 -2.12 18.43 14.21
CA SER A 3 -3.45 17.96 13.80
C SER A 3 -4.20 18.94 12.89
N GLU A 4 -3.85 20.22 12.89
CA GLU A 4 -4.55 21.25 12.11
C GLU A 4 -3.85 21.58 10.80
N SER A 5 -2.52 21.47 10.79
CA SER A 5 -1.69 21.74 9.61
C SER A 5 -1.51 20.54 8.69
N ILE A 6 -1.84 19.32 9.14
CA ILE A 6 -1.68 18.11 8.33
C ILE A 6 -2.63 18.10 7.12
N VAL A 7 -2.04 18.03 5.93
CA VAL A 7 -2.75 17.84 4.65
C VAL A 7 -2.66 16.39 4.20
N GLY A 8 -1.53 15.74 4.41
CA GLY A 8 -1.33 14.32 4.13
C GLY A 8 0.10 13.87 4.46
N ILE A 9 0.31 12.56 4.48
CA ILE A 9 1.59 11.91 4.70
C ILE A 9 1.76 10.87 3.60
N VAL A 10 2.94 10.86 2.98
CA VAL A 10 3.36 9.83 2.03
C VAL A 10 4.61 9.17 2.55
N CYS A 11 4.49 7.89 2.90
CA CYS A 11 5.60 7.07 3.35
C CYS A 11 6.09 6.22 2.16
N GLN A 12 7.36 6.39 1.79
CA GLN A 12 7.96 5.71 0.65
C GLN A 12 8.99 4.67 1.09
N THR A 13 8.89 3.47 0.52
CA THR A 13 9.93 2.44 0.62
C THR A 13 10.34 1.98 -0.77
N LEU A 14 11.64 1.94 -1.05
CA LEU A 14 12.15 1.46 -2.33
C LEU A 14 12.40 -0.05 -2.28
N LEU A 15 11.81 -0.77 -3.23
CA LEU A 15 11.93 -2.22 -3.39
C LEU A 15 12.71 -2.56 -4.65
N LYS A 16 13.48 -3.63 -4.59
CA LYS A 16 14.14 -4.16 -5.78
C LYS A 16 13.08 -4.70 -6.75
N ARG A 17 13.20 -4.32 -8.02
CA ARG A 17 12.32 -4.83 -9.07
C ARG A 17 12.71 -6.25 -9.47
N SER A 18 11.71 -7.10 -9.73
CA SER A 18 11.89 -8.42 -10.34
C SER A 18 11.74 -8.41 -11.86
N ASP A 19 10.99 -7.46 -12.40
CA ASP A 19 10.69 -7.37 -13.84
C ASP A 19 11.82 -6.76 -14.67
N LYS A 20 12.55 -5.78 -14.11
CA LYS A 20 13.66 -5.09 -14.79
C LYS A 20 14.69 -4.55 -13.81
N LYS A 21 15.84 -4.11 -14.33
CA LYS A 21 16.87 -3.44 -13.53
C LYS A 21 16.31 -2.13 -12.95
N GLY A 22 16.46 -1.96 -11.64
CA GLY A 22 16.06 -0.73 -10.94
C GLY A 22 15.32 -1.01 -9.64
N ARG A 23 14.62 0.02 -9.15
CA ARG A 23 13.78 -0.02 -7.96
C ARG A 23 12.38 0.52 -8.26
N VAL A 24 11.40 0.09 -7.49
CA VAL A 24 10.04 0.64 -7.50
C VAL A 24 9.72 1.19 -6.11
N ALA A 25 8.95 2.27 -6.05
CA ALA A 25 8.46 2.81 -4.78
C ALA A 25 7.18 2.07 -4.37
N GLY A 26 7.21 1.44 -3.20
CA GLY A 26 6.01 1.14 -2.42
C GLY A 26 5.62 2.40 -1.65
N LEU A 27 4.35 2.77 -1.72
CA LEU A 27 3.81 3.99 -1.13
C LEU A 27 2.70 3.64 -0.16
N GLU A 28 2.78 4.24 1.02
CA GLU A 28 1.65 4.38 1.93
C GLU A 28 1.22 5.83 1.94
N ILE A 29 -0.09 6.06 1.82
CA ILE A 29 -0.69 7.38 1.64
C ILE A 29 -1.77 7.55 2.69
N LEU A 30 -1.65 8.62 3.46
CA LEU A 30 -2.63 9.06 4.44
C LEU A 30 -3.01 10.51 4.13
N VAL A 31 -4.31 10.80 4.09
CA VAL A 31 -4.82 12.16 3.81
C VAL A 31 -5.39 12.77 5.09
N GLY A 32 -5.14 14.07 5.29
CA GLY A 32 -5.51 14.86 6.46
C GLY A 32 -7.00 15.16 6.61
N VAL A 33 -7.85 14.14 6.55
CA VAL A 33 -9.31 14.25 6.71
C VAL A 33 -9.71 14.61 8.16
N PRO A 34 -10.89 15.21 8.40
CA PRO A 34 -11.31 15.60 9.74
C PRO A 34 -11.24 14.47 10.79
N ALA A 35 -11.57 13.24 10.40
CA ALA A 35 -11.48 12.06 11.27
C ALA A 35 -10.05 11.81 11.76
N LEU A 36 -9.05 11.87 10.86
CA LEU A 36 -7.64 11.71 11.24
C LEU A 36 -7.20 12.80 12.21
N ARG A 37 -7.58 14.05 11.93
CA ARG A 37 -7.24 15.20 12.79
C ARG A 37 -7.80 15.02 14.20
N ASN A 38 -9.00 14.45 14.32
CA ASN A 38 -9.59 14.12 15.62
C ASN A 38 -8.80 13.03 16.34
N LEU A 39 -8.44 11.95 15.65
CA LEU A 39 -7.62 10.88 16.22
C LEU A 39 -6.27 11.38 16.73
N ILE A 40 -5.63 12.31 16.03
CA ILE A 40 -4.36 12.91 16.46
C ILE A 40 -4.55 13.75 17.73
N ARG A 41 -5.65 14.51 17.84
CA ARG A 41 -5.95 15.32 19.05
C ARG A 41 -6.26 14.47 20.27
N GLU A 42 -6.91 13.32 20.07
CA GLU A 42 -7.28 12.38 21.13
C GLU A 42 -6.19 11.34 21.45
N ASP A 43 -5.00 11.45 20.84
CA ASP A 43 -3.89 10.50 20.99
C ASP A 43 -4.26 9.04 20.62
N LYS A 44 -5.22 8.86 19.71
CA LYS A 44 -5.72 7.55 19.25
C LYS A 44 -4.97 7.06 18.02
N THR A 45 -3.64 7.07 18.08
CA THR A 45 -2.75 6.74 16.94
C THR A 45 -2.93 5.32 16.42
N ALA A 46 -3.26 4.36 17.29
CA ALA A 46 -3.53 2.97 16.90
C ALA A 46 -4.70 2.82 15.90
N GLN A 47 -5.66 3.75 15.91
CA GLN A 47 -6.82 3.72 15.01
C GLN A 47 -6.53 4.31 13.62
N ILE A 48 -5.37 4.97 13.43
CA ILE A 48 -4.99 5.59 12.16
C ILE A 48 -4.88 4.54 11.05
N MET A 49 -4.44 3.32 11.37
CA MET A 49 -4.35 2.23 10.38
C MET A 49 -5.72 1.87 9.79
N SER A 50 -6.76 1.83 10.63
CA SER A 50 -8.13 1.60 10.16
C SER A 50 -8.63 2.73 9.26
N VAL A 51 -8.23 3.98 9.54
CA VAL A 51 -8.54 5.13 8.67
C VAL A 51 -7.87 5.01 7.31
N ILE A 52 -6.59 4.61 7.25
CA ILE A 52 -5.89 4.39 5.99
C ILE A 52 -6.58 3.28 5.17
N GLN A 53 -6.93 2.16 5.83
CA GLN A 53 -7.55 1.00 5.16
C GLN A 53 -8.94 1.30 4.59
N THR A 54 -9.74 2.11 5.29
CA THR A 54 -11.10 2.50 4.87
C THR A 54 -11.14 3.78 4.03
N GLY A 55 -10.07 4.57 4.06
CA GLY A 55 -9.94 5.86 3.38
C GLY A 55 -9.63 5.80 1.88
N GLY A 56 -9.79 4.63 1.24
CA GLY A 56 -9.48 4.45 -0.18
C GLY A 56 -10.18 5.43 -1.12
N GLN A 57 -11.39 5.87 -0.77
CA GLN A 57 -12.13 6.92 -1.51
C GLN A 57 -11.40 8.28 -1.55
N TYR A 58 -10.52 8.54 -0.59
CA TYR A 58 -9.68 9.75 -0.53
C TYR A 58 -8.29 9.53 -1.15
N GLY A 59 -8.06 8.40 -1.81
CA GLY A 59 -6.75 8.02 -2.33
C GLY A 59 -5.78 7.51 -1.26
N MET A 60 -6.27 7.15 -0.06
CA MET A 60 -5.44 6.53 0.96
C MET A 60 -5.12 5.08 0.59
N GLN A 61 -3.94 4.63 1.02
CA GLN A 61 -3.48 3.27 0.76
C GLN A 61 -2.46 2.88 1.82
N SER A 62 -2.60 1.69 2.38
CA SER A 62 -1.59 1.13 3.29
C SER A 62 -0.38 0.58 2.54
N MET A 63 0.77 0.51 3.20
CA MET A 63 1.97 -0.10 2.60
C MET A 63 1.69 -1.53 2.13
N ASP A 64 0.99 -2.33 2.95
CA ASP A 64 0.67 -3.72 2.63
C ASP A 64 -0.21 -3.86 1.38
N GLN A 65 -1.19 -2.97 1.19
CA GLN A 65 -2.00 -2.92 -0.03
C GLN A 65 -1.14 -2.57 -1.25
N CYS A 66 -0.23 -1.61 -1.13
CA CYS A 66 0.68 -1.24 -2.21
C CYS A 66 1.60 -2.40 -2.60
N LEU A 67 2.21 -3.05 -1.61
CA LEU A 67 3.09 -4.19 -1.82
C LEU A 67 2.34 -5.39 -2.42
N LYS A 68 1.12 -5.68 -1.96
CA LYS A 68 0.27 -6.73 -2.54
C LYS A 68 0.01 -6.47 -4.03
N ASN A 69 -0.31 -5.23 -4.40
CA ASN A 69 -0.52 -4.85 -5.79
C ASN A 69 0.76 -5.00 -6.64
N LEU A 70 1.92 -4.56 -6.12
CA LEU A 70 3.20 -4.71 -6.81
C LEU A 70 3.60 -6.18 -7.03
N VAL A 71 3.29 -7.04 -6.06
CA VAL A 71 3.49 -8.50 -6.19
C VAL A 71 2.53 -9.10 -7.21
N MET A 72 1.24 -8.74 -7.18
CA MET A 72 0.24 -9.21 -8.15
C MET A 72 0.58 -8.79 -9.58
N GLN A 73 1.21 -7.62 -9.76
CA GLN A 73 1.69 -7.14 -11.06
C GLN A 73 3.02 -7.78 -11.50
N GLY A 74 3.66 -8.61 -10.65
CA GLY A 74 4.95 -9.23 -10.95
C GLY A 74 6.15 -8.27 -10.91
N VAL A 75 5.97 -7.06 -10.39
CA VAL A 75 7.02 -6.02 -10.33
C VAL A 75 7.99 -6.28 -9.17
N VAL A 76 7.52 -6.91 -8.09
CA VAL A 76 8.30 -7.24 -6.89
C VAL A 76 8.04 -8.69 -6.49
N THR A 77 9.05 -9.40 -5.96
CA THR A 77 8.88 -10.77 -5.45
C THR A 77 8.16 -10.79 -4.10
N ARG A 78 7.53 -11.91 -3.75
CA ARG A 78 6.90 -12.09 -2.43
C ARG A 78 7.90 -11.91 -1.28
N ASP A 79 9.10 -12.44 -1.41
CA ASP A 79 10.17 -12.29 -0.42
C ASP A 79 10.59 -10.83 -0.24
N GLU A 80 10.76 -10.08 -1.33
CA GLU A 80 11.16 -8.67 -1.26
C GLU A 80 10.04 -7.81 -0.64
N ALA A 81 8.78 -8.12 -0.96
CA ALA A 81 7.62 -7.49 -0.32
C ALA A 81 7.55 -7.83 1.17
N ALA A 82 7.74 -9.10 1.56
CA ALA A 82 7.72 -9.54 2.96
C ALA A 82 8.78 -8.84 3.82
N ARG A 83 9.97 -8.58 3.26
CA ARG A 83 11.07 -7.88 3.96
C ARG A 83 10.78 -6.41 4.23
N LYS A 84 9.85 -5.82 3.48
CA LYS A 84 9.54 -4.39 3.50
C LYS A 84 8.12 -4.09 3.97
N SER A 85 7.30 -5.12 4.20
CA SER A 85 5.94 -4.97 4.69
C SER A 85 5.90 -4.81 6.20
N THR A 86 4.82 -4.21 6.69
CA THR A 86 4.55 -4.11 8.13
C THR A 86 4.12 -5.47 8.69
N ASN A 87 3.43 -6.27 7.86
CA ASN A 87 3.06 -7.65 8.19
C ASN A 87 3.65 -8.65 7.18
N PRO A 88 4.83 -9.25 7.46
CA PRO A 88 5.49 -10.21 6.57
C PRO A 88 4.67 -11.49 6.32
N ALA A 89 3.79 -11.87 7.26
CA ALA A 89 2.99 -13.08 7.16
C ALA A 89 2.02 -13.04 5.97
N LEU A 90 1.59 -11.84 5.54
CA LEU A 90 0.75 -11.64 4.36
C LEU A 90 1.41 -12.14 3.06
N PHE A 91 2.74 -12.25 3.04
CA PHE A 91 3.51 -12.57 1.84
C PHE A 91 4.19 -13.95 1.93
N LEU A 92 4.48 -14.42 3.15
CA LEU A 92 5.21 -15.66 3.43
C LEU A 92 4.30 -16.87 3.74
N GLY A 93 2.99 -16.67 3.91
CA GLY A 93 2.02 -17.73 4.23
C GLY A 93 1.57 -18.56 3.02
N GLY A 94 1.76 -19.88 3.09
CA GLY A 94 1.40 -20.89 2.08
C GLY A 94 -0.08 -21.26 1.95
N THR A 95 -1.01 -20.32 2.16
CA THR A 95 -2.42 -20.52 1.75
C THR A 95 -2.87 -19.29 1.01
N ALA A 96 -3.08 -19.45 -0.30
CA ALA A 96 -3.71 -18.47 -1.14
C ALA A 96 -5.08 -18.12 -0.56
N GLU A 97 -5.20 -16.98 0.14
CA GLU A 97 -6.48 -16.30 0.15
C GLU A 97 -6.80 -15.95 -1.31
N PRO A 98 -7.96 -16.36 -1.84
CA PRO A 98 -8.33 -16.01 -3.19
C PRO A 98 -8.39 -14.49 -3.26
N GLY A 99 -7.49 -13.90 -4.03
CA GLY A 99 -7.60 -12.49 -4.39
C GLY A 99 -9.00 -12.25 -4.99
N PRO A 100 -9.59 -11.06 -4.79
CA PRO A 100 -10.87 -10.76 -5.42
C PRO A 100 -10.73 -11.00 -6.92
N ALA A 101 -11.60 -11.86 -7.44
CA ALA A 101 -11.75 -12.08 -8.87
C ALA A 101 -11.99 -10.73 -9.55
N GLY A 102 -11.07 -10.30 -10.41
CA GLY A 102 -11.28 -9.14 -11.28
C GLY A 102 -10.16 -8.10 -11.25
N ALA A 103 -9.11 -8.35 -12.02
CA ALA A 103 -8.47 -7.33 -12.84
C ALA A 103 -7.64 -8.04 -13.91
N ALA A 104 -8.27 -8.26 -15.06
CA ALA A 104 -7.61 -8.76 -16.26
C ALA A 104 -6.42 -7.87 -16.62
N ALA A 105 -5.29 -8.50 -16.93
CA ALA A 105 -4.17 -7.84 -17.56
C ALA A 105 -4.63 -7.16 -18.87
N PRO A 106 -4.25 -5.90 -19.15
CA PRO A 106 -4.46 -5.35 -20.48
C PRO A 106 -3.54 -6.10 -21.44
N ALA A 107 -4.17 -6.83 -22.38
CA ALA A 107 -3.50 -7.47 -23.48
C ALA A 107 -2.68 -6.43 -24.27
N THR A 108 -1.36 -6.62 -24.33
CA THR A 108 -0.49 -5.96 -25.31
C THR A 108 -0.98 -6.31 -26.71
N LYS A 109 -1.76 -5.41 -27.32
CA LYS A 109 -2.02 -5.44 -28.75
C LYS A 109 -0.72 -5.08 -29.47
N LYS A 110 -0.03 -6.10 -29.95
CA LYS A 110 1.02 -6.01 -30.96
C LYS A 110 0.34 -5.54 -32.26
N ALA A 111 0.46 -4.27 -32.60
CA ALA A 111 0.10 -3.76 -33.91
C ALA A 111 1.36 -3.73 -34.78
N ALA A 112 1.29 -4.49 -35.87
CA ALA A 112 2.17 -4.42 -37.02
C ALA A 112 1.92 -3.12 -37.82
#